data_AF-A0A2V9MFH9-F1
#
_entry.id   AF-A0A2V9MFH9-F1
#
_cell.length_a   1.000
_cell.length_b   1.000
_cell.length_c   1.000
_cell.angle_alpha   90.00
_cell.angle_beta   90.00
_cell.angle_gamma   90.00
#
_symmetry.space_group_name_H-M   'P 1'
#
loop_
_entity.id
_entity.type
_entity.pdbx_description
1 polymer ?
#
loop_
_entity_poly.entity_id
_entity_poly.type
_entity_poly.pdbx_seq_one_letter_code
_entity_poly.pdbx_strand_id
1 'polypeptide(L)' 'MYQIIRGTTHNLPDTPAFIETLNQLEKSPVAEARRLFDPKREIVVARAPGRLDVMGGIADYSGSLVL' A
#
# COMPACT_ATOMS: atom_id res chain seq x y z
N MET A 1 -12.89 -2.52 -14.23
CA MET A 1 -12.98 -2.77 -12.78
C MET A 1 -11.86 -3.74 -12.41
N TYR A 2 -10.97 -3.35 -11.50
CA TYR A 2 -9.87 -4.17 -10.99
C TYR A 2 -10.39 -5.27 -10.07
N GLN A 3 -9.73 -6.43 -10.12
CA GLN A 3 -10.02 -7.61 -9.31
C GLN A 3 -8.72 -8.39 -9.06
N ILE A 4 -8.70 -9.22 -8.01
CA ILE A 4 -7.55 -10.08 -7.70
C ILE A 4 -7.56 -11.27 -8.67
N ILE A 5 -6.53 -11.37 -9.50
CA ILE A 5 -6.36 -12.49 -10.44
C ILE A 5 -5.38 -13.57 -9.94
N ARG A 6 -4.51 -13.22 -8.98
CA ARG A 6 -3.49 -14.11 -8.40
C ARG A 6 -3.07 -13.64 -7.00
N GLY A 7 -2.74 -14.58 -6.12
CA GLY A 7 -2.20 -14.31 -4.78
C GLY A 7 -3.23 -14.46 -3.65
N THR A 8 -2.84 -14.08 -2.43
CA THR A 8 -3.69 -14.12 -1.23
C THR A 8 -3.59 -12.80 -0.46
N THR A 9 -4.71 -12.34 0.09
CA THR A 9 -4.75 -11.16 0.95
C THR A 9 -4.40 -11.48 2.40
N HIS A 10 -4.24 -12.77 2.76
CA HIS A 10 -4.11 -13.23 4.14
C HIS A 10 -5.25 -12.74 5.06
N ASN A 11 -6.47 -12.58 4.51
CA ASN A 11 -7.64 -12.02 5.19
C ASN A 11 -7.45 -10.61 5.77
N LEU A 12 -6.43 -9.88 5.31
CA LEU A 12 -6.24 -8.48 5.67
C LEU A 12 -7.08 -7.57 4.75
N PRO A 13 -7.67 -6.50 5.30
CA PRO A 13 -8.63 -5.66 4.57
C PRO A 13 -7.98 -4.62 3.64
N ASP A 14 -6.66 -4.43 3.74
CA ASP A 14 -5.89 -3.39 3.06
C ASP A 14 -5.96 -3.51 1.53
N THR A 15 -5.74 -4.72 1.00
CA THR A 15 -5.76 -4.95 -0.44
C THR A 15 -7.18 -4.84 -1.02
N PRO A 16 -8.24 -5.42 -0.42
CA PRO A 16 -9.62 -5.17 -0.85
C PRO A 16 -10.01 -3.69 -0.83
N ALA A 17 -9.70 -2.94 0.23
CA ALA A 17 -9.99 -1.51 0.32
C ALA A 17 -9.23 -0.69 -0.74
N PHE A 18 -7.98 -1.08 -1.04
CA PHE A 18 -7.21 -0.48 -2.13
C PHE A 18 -7.86 -0.73 -3.50
N ILE A 19 -8.38 -1.94 -3.75
CA ILE A 19 -9.11 -2.26 -5.00
C ILE A 19 -10.37 -1.41 -5.14
N GLU A 20 -11.13 -1.22 -4.05
CA GLU A 20 -12.30 -0.33 -4.06
C GLU A 20 -11.89 1.10 -4.44
N THR A 21 -10.78 1.59 -3.89
CA THR A 21 -10.21 2.90 -4.24
C THR A 21 -9.81 2.99 -5.71
N LEU A 22 -9.11 1.96 -6.24
CA LEU A 22 -8.73 1.88 -7.66
C LEU A 22 -9.96 1.88 -8.59
N ASN A 23 -11.05 1.25 -8.16
CA ASN A 23 -12.29 1.21 -8.93
C ASN A 23 -13.06 2.53 -8.92
N GLN A 24 -12.71 3.46 -8.04
CA GLN A 24 -13.28 4.81 -7.96
C GLN A 24 -12.34 5.90 -8.50
N LEU A 25 -11.13 5.53 -8.95
CA LEU A 25 -10.06 6.46 -9.32
C LEU A 25 -10.49 7.49 -10.37
N GLU A 26 -11.29 7.09 -11.35
CA GLU A 26 -11.82 7.98 -12.40
C GLU A 26 -12.69 9.13 -11.85
N LYS A 27 -13.35 8.90 -10.71
CA LYS A 27 -14.19 9.88 -10.01
C LYS A 27 -13.41 10.71 -8.99
N SER A 28 -12.11 10.46 -8.84
CA SER A 28 -11.28 11.18 -7.88
C SER A 28 -11.32 12.69 -8.13
N PRO A 29 -11.44 13.53 -7.08
CA PRO A 29 -11.32 14.99 -7.24
C PRO A 29 -9.89 15.41 -7.65
N VAL A 30 -8.89 14.55 -7.46
CA VAL A 30 -7.49 14.79 -7.83
C VAL A 30 -7.26 14.32 -9.27
N ALA A 31 -6.95 15.24 -10.18
CA ALA A 31 -6.80 14.94 -11.60
C ALA A 31 -5.64 13.98 -11.90
N GLU A 32 -4.53 14.12 -11.17
CA GLU A 32 -3.32 13.30 -11.27
C GLU A 32 -3.62 11.85 -10.88
N ALA A 33 -4.45 11.65 -9.87
CA ALA A 33 -4.84 10.31 -9.41
C ALA A 33 -5.52 9.52 -10.54
N ARG A 34 -6.37 10.14 -11.34
CA ARG A 34 -7.10 9.48 -12.45
C ARG A 34 -6.18 8.85 -13.50
N ARG A 35 -4.91 9.30 -13.57
CA ARG A 35 -3.91 8.86 -14.57
C ARG A 35 -2.74 8.10 -13.95
N LEU A 36 -2.80 7.79 -12.66
CA LEU A 36 -1.69 7.15 -11.93
C LEU A 36 -1.38 5.74 -12.44
N PHE A 37 -2.39 5.03 -12.95
CA PHE A 37 -2.27 3.67 -13.45
C PHE A 37 -2.78 3.56 -14.89
N ASP A 38 -2.12 2.72 -15.70
CA ASP A 38 -2.65 2.29 -17.00
C ASP A 38 -3.72 1.19 -16.77
N PRO A 39 -4.99 1.42 -17.11
CA PRO A 39 -6.06 0.45 -16.89
C PRO A 39 -5.92 -0.85 -17.70
N LYS A 40 -5.00 -0.89 -18.68
CA LYS A 40 -4.69 -2.08 -19.49
C LYS A 40 -3.53 -2.90 -18.94
N ARG A 41 -2.94 -2.51 -17.81
CA ARG A 41 -1.79 -3.19 -17.20
C ARG A 41 -2.16 -3.82 -15.88
N GLU A 42 -1.46 -4.91 -15.56
CA GLU A 42 -1.54 -5.54 -14.25
C GLU A 42 -0.92 -4.65 -13.18
N ILE A 43 -1.53 -4.65 -11.99
CA ILE A 43 -1.00 -3.99 -10.80
C ILE A 43 -0.55 -5.07 -9.83
N VAL A 44 0.71 -4.98 -9.38
CA VAL A 44 1.27 -5.91 -8.39
C VAL A 44 1.29 -5.21 -7.02
N VAL A 45 0.68 -5.86 -6.03
CA VAL A 45 0.67 -5.40 -4.64
C VAL A 45 1.60 -6.29 -3.82
N ALA A 46 2.56 -5.69 -3.15
CA ALA A 46 3.46 -6.34 -2.20
C ALA A 46 3.33 -5.70 -0.83
N ARG A 47 3.68 -6.44 0.23
CA ARG A 47 3.61 -5.98 1.62
C ARG A 47 4.91 -6.25 2.35
N ALA A 48 5.23 -5.34 3.26
CA ALA A 48 6.32 -5.49 4.21
C ALA A 48 5.76 -5.37 5.64
N PRO A 49 6.34 -6.07 6.62
CA PRO A 49 5.94 -5.92 8.00
C PRO A 49 6.28 -4.51 8.49
N GLY A 50 5.43 -3.99 9.38
CA GLY A 50 5.83 -2.86 10.23
C GLY A 50 6.87 -3.30 11.26
N ARG A 51 7.48 -2.33 11.94
CA ARG A 51 8.32 -2.55 13.12
C ARG A 51 7.77 -1.77 14.30
N LEU A 52 8.04 -2.26 15.50
CA LEU A 52 7.76 -1.57 16.75
C LEU A 52 9.10 -1.31 17.43
N ASP A 53 9.43 -0.05 17.66
CA ASP A 53 10.59 0.30 18.48
C ASP A 53 10.23 0.09 19.95
N VAL A 54 10.88 -0.89 20.57
CA VAL A 54 10.72 -1.18 22.00
C VAL A 54 11.59 -0.22 22.80
N MET A 55 12.79 0.09 22.28
CA MET A 55 13.72 1.07 22.86
C MET A 55 14.50 1.83 21.79
N GLY A 56 14.92 3.05 22.12
CA GLY A 56 15.79 3.82 21.22
C GLY A 56 15.08 4.41 20.00
N GLY A 57 13.79 4.75 20.09
CA GLY A 57 13.00 5.27 18.96
C GLY A 57 13.49 6.59 18.32
N ILE A 58 14.49 7.25 18.92
CA ILE A 58 15.20 8.41 18.33
C ILE A 58 16.73 8.21 18.29
N ALA A 59 17.20 6.99 18.54
CA ALA A 59 18.61 6.68 18.71
C ALA A 59 19.33 6.43 17.37
N ASP A 60 18.56 6.14 16.32
CA ASP A 60 19.00 5.76 14.98
C ASP A 60 19.87 6.83 14.31
N TYR A 61 19.53 8.11 14.45
CA TYR A 61 20.29 9.21 13.85
C TYR A 61 21.54 9.63 14.65
N SER A 62 21.74 9.08 15.85
CA SER A 62 22.90 9.37 16.72
C SER A 62 23.98 8.29 16.70
N GLY A 63 23.75 7.18 15.98
CA GLY A 63 24.62 6.00 16.02
C GLY A 63 24.49 5.17 17.30
N SER A 64 23.42 5.38 18.08
CA SER A 64 23.13 4.63 19.30
C SER A 64 22.34 3.35 19.00
N LEU A 65 22.26 2.43 19.97
CA LEU A 65 21.52 1.17 19.81
C LEU A 65 20.00 1.39 19.65
N VAL A 66 19.38 0.58 18.79
CA VAL A 66 17.91 0.48 18.59
C VAL A 66 17.45 -0.95 18.82
N LEU A 67 16.20 -1.13 19.25
CA LEU A 67 15.56 -2.44 19.43
C LEU A 67 14.10 -2.43 18.98
#